data_AF-A0AAE3JLM5-F1
#
_entry.id   AF-A0AAE3JLM5-F1
#
_cell.length_a   1.000
_cell.length_b   1.000
_cell.length_c   1.000
_cell.angle_alpha   90.00
_cell.angle_beta   90.00
_cell.angle_gamma   90.00
#
_symmetry.space_group_name_H-M   'P 1'
#
loop_
_entity.id
_entity.type
_entity.pdbx_description
1 polymer ?
#
loop_
_entity_poly.entity_id
_entity_poly.type
_entity_poly.pdbx_seq_one_letter_code
_entity_poly.pdbx_strand_id
1 'polypeptide(L)'
;MSINHIVTPLDSAILDSKEHYIFYHKMVDFAFKELIVAVQQQKICNEIEVQLFKQYCDLLLYSIEAMRVKYMYDEDNMKVDLTYSGFPNYLEFRYLFNDLELRDEYLGKLTPINTLREEFLNTLMRKKEHVKKSRLFQAASIVYYTSVKKEYIFNRFVQGKIVTAPKKSAGDLLVSWSFYDVSHNRPFICFMYFNYDGNRVNDYKDTIYEVLKTVADRDMNLDTMAYTIDRKLPKVSPKLIKRIDLGPIHNVFAKDENDITHAILQAISKKEIPLESYSISLRLDEVSSSGEFKDGGFFNKQILQKWNDAFKKKYVFAPHRIIQLLYNKTPEIMNTLEKAPIQISELKIDLKK
;
A
#
# COMPACT_ATOMS: atom_id res chain seq x y z
N MET A 1 0.30 -25.74 3.63
CA MET A 1 1.19 -24.60 3.96
C MET A 1 2.40 -24.70 3.05
N SER A 2 2.62 -23.75 2.14
CA SER A 2 3.78 -23.75 1.24
C SER A 2 5.03 -23.25 1.99
N ILE A 3 6.15 -23.92 1.76
CA ILE A 3 7.46 -23.75 2.40
C ILE A 3 8.06 -22.34 2.21
N ASN A 4 7.50 -21.52 1.32
CA ASN A 4 7.95 -20.13 1.05
C ASN A 4 7.40 -19.08 2.05
N HIS A 5 6.84 -19.50 3.20
CA HIS A 5 6.16 -18.61 4.15
C HIS A 5 6.95 -18.35 5.44
N ILE A 6 8.26 -18.58 5.43
CA ILE A 6 9.13 -18.25 6.57
C ILE A 6 9.73 -16.87 6.30
N VAL A 7 9.05 -15.82 6.77
CA VAL A 7 9.64 -14.47 6.87
C VAL A 7 10.72 -14.54 7.93
N THR A 8 11.97 -14.22 7.58
CA THR A 8 13.07 -14.27 8.54
C THR A 8 13.23 -12.92 9.24
N PRO A 9 13.74 -12.88 10.49
CA PRO A 9 14.07 -11.61 11.15
C PRO A 9 15.10 -10.76 10.39
N LEU A 10 15.81 -11.33 9.43
CA LEU A 10 16.78 -10.65 8.56
C LEU A 10 16.10 -9.77 7.49
N ASP A 11 14.84 -10.04 7.15
CA ASP A 11 14.10 -9.36 6.07
C ASP A 11 13.43 -8.04 6.54
N SER A 12 13.37 -7.81 7.86
CA SER A 12 12.83 -6.59 8.48
C SER A 12 13.90 -5.84 9.26
N ALA A 13 13.99 -4.52 9.14
CA ALA A 13 14.75 -3.74 10.11
C ALA A 13 13.86 -3.09 11.14
N ILE A 14 14.51 -2.77 12.24
CA ILE A 14 13.92 -2.13 13.38
C ILE A 14 14.23 -0.64 13.27
N LEU A 15 13.21 0.20 13.44
CA LEU A 15 13.40 1.63 13.60
C LEU A 15 13.94 1.88 15.02
N ASP A 16 15.26 1.80 15.17
CA ASP A 16 15.97 1.72 16.47
C ASP A 16 15.94 3.01 17.32
N SER A 17 15.35 4.09 16.81
CA SER A 17 15.23 5.36 17.55
C SER A 17 13.94 6.09 17.21
N LYS A 18 13.50 6.95 18.14
CA LYS A 18 12.34 7.82 17.94
C LYS A 18 12.55 8.76 16.74
N GLU A 19 13.78 9.21 16.52
CA GLU A 19 14.15 10.08 15.41
C GLU A 19 14.03 9.34 14.07
N HIS A 20 14.53 8.09 13.98
CA HIS A 20 14.35 7.23 12.81
C HIS A 20 12.87 6.98 12.54
N TYR A 21 12.10 6.75 13.60
CA TYR A 21 10.67 6.54 13.52
C TYR A 21 9.91 7.73 12.93
N ILE A 22 10.13 8.91 13.50
CA ILE A 22 9.53 10.17 13.02
C ILE A 22 9.95 10.44 11.57
N PHE A 23 11.22 10.21 11.25
CA PHE A 23 11.77 10.44 9.91
C PHE A 23 11.12 9.51 8.88
N TYR A 24 11.06 8.21 9.16
CA TYR A 24 10.40 7.21 8.31
C TYR A 24 8.93 7.56 8.05
N HIS A 25 8.15 7.83 9.11
CA HIS A 25 6.73 8.15 8.94
C HIS A 25 6.50 9.42 8.13
N LYS A 26 7.26 10.49 8.37
CA LYS A 26 7.19 11.72 7.57
C LYS A 26 7.49 11.45 6.10
N MET A 27 8.50 10.63 5.84
CA MET A 27 8.91 10.31 4.48
C MET A 27 7.86 9.51 3.73
N VAL A 28 7.35 8.42 4.33
CA VAL A 28 6.33 7.57 3.69
C VAL A 28 5.04 8.35 3.48
N ASP A 29 4.57 9.11 4.48
CA ASP A 29 3.36 9.95 4.35
C ASP A 29 3.50 10.97 3.22
N PHE A 30 4.63 11.67 3.17
CA PHE A 30 4.90 12.67 2.13
C PHE A 30 5.00 12.05 0.74
N ALA A 31 5.86 11.03 0.59
CA ALA A 31 6.09 10.36 -0.69
C ALA A 31 4.79 9.79 -1.26
N PHE A 32 3.96 9.18 -0.42
CA PHE A 32 2.72 8.57 -0.86
C PHE A 32 1.65 9.61 -1.22
N LYS A 33 1.59 10.75 -0.53
CA LYS A 33 0.75 11.88 -0.93
C LYS A 33 1.16 12.47 -2.29
N GLU A 34 2.46 12.64 -2.51
CA GLU A 34 2.99 13.07 -3.80
C GLU A 34 2.66 12.07 -4.91
N LEU A 35 2.74 10.76 -4.63
CA LEU A 35 2.37 9.71 -5.58
C LEU A 35 0.90 9.83 -6.02
N ILE A 36 -0.03 10.03 -5.08
CA ILE A 36 -1.47 10.16 -5.37
C ILE A 36 -1.71 11.34 -6.32
N VAL A 37 -1.11 12.50 -6.02
CA VAL A 37 -1.22 13.70 -6.83
C VAL A 37 -0.63 13.48 -8.23
N ALA A 38 0.55 12.87 -8.30
CA ALA A 38 1.24 12.62 -9.56
C ALA A 38 0.48 11.62 -10.46
N VAL A 39 -0.05 10.54 -9.89
CA VAL A 39 -0.88 9.56 -10.62
C VAL A 39 -2.10 10.23 -11.27
N GLN A 40 -2.75 11.13 -10.54
CA GLN A 40 -3.89 11.91 -11.04
C GLN A 40 -3.47 12.88 -12.15
N GLN A 41 -2.41 13.68 -11.96
CA GLN A 41 -1.95 14.67 -12.93
C GLN A 41 -1.45 14.03 -14.22
N GLN A 42 -0.75 12.90 -14.11
CA GLN A 42 -0.17 12.18 -15.25
C GLN A 42 -1.18 11.29 -15.99
N LYS A 43 -2.44 11.25 -15.51
CA LYS A 43 -3.54 10.45 -16.06
C LYS A 43 -3.15 8.98 -16.23
N ILE A 44 -2.42 8.43 -15.26
CA ILE A 44 -2.05 7.01 -15.23
C ILE A 44 -3.31 6.15 -15.03
N CYS A 45 -4.23 6.65 -14.20
CA CYS A 45 -5.56 6.11 -13.99
C CYS A 45 -6.60 7.01 -14.67
N ASN A 46 -7.74 6.43 -15.09
CA ASN A 46 -8.90 7.22 -15.49
C ASN A 46 -9.64 7.82 -14.26
N GLU A 47 -10.66 8.65 -14.47
CA GLU A 47 -11.33 9.38 -13.39
C GLU A 47 -11.90 8.47 -12.28
N ILE A 48 -12.58 7.37 -12.63
CA ILE A 48 -13.15 6.44 -11.65
C ILE A 48 -12.05 5.61 -10.96
N GLU A 49 -11.03 5.21 -11.71
CA GLU A 49 -9.85 4.52 -11.17
C GLU A 49 -9.10 5.41 -10.19
N VAL A 50 -8.94 6.71 -10.45
CA VAL A 50 -8.31 7.68 -9.53
C VAL A 50 -9.09 7.78 -8.23
N GLN A 51 -10.42 7.83 -8.28
CA GLN A 51 -11.27 7.90 -7.07
C GLN A 51 -11.08 6.65 -6.20
N LEU A 52 -11.11 5.47 -6.81
CA LEU A 52 -10.93 4.20 -6.12
C LEU A 52 -9.49 4.02 -5.61
N PHE A 53 -8.50 4.37 -6.44
CA PHE A 53 -7.08 4.39 -6.07
C PHE A 53 -6.85 5.22 -4.82
N LYS A 54 -7.39 6.45 -4.79
CA LYS A 54 -7.29 7.34 -3.65
C LYS A 54 -7.90 6.73 -2.38
N GLN A 55 -9.07 6.07 -2.48
CA GLN A 55 -9.69 5.41 -1.32
C GLN A 55 -8.79 4.33 -0.71
N TYR A 56 -8.14 3.50 -1.52
CA TYR A 56 -7.19 2.50 -1.02
C TYR A 56 -5.95 3.15 -0.43
N CYS A 57 -5.43 4.19 -1.07
CA CYS A 57 -4.29 4.94 -0.55
C CYS A 57 -4.61 5.63 0.79
N ASP A 58 -5.81 6.19 0.95
CA ASP A 58 -6.26 6.82 2.18
C ASP A 58 -6.37 5.80 3.33
N LEU A 59 -6.83 4.56 3.05
CA LEU A 59 -6.83 3.47 4.04
C LEU A 59 -5.41 3.04 4.45
N LEU A 60 -4.47 2.97 3.49
CA LEU A 60 -3.07 2.68 3.78
C LEU A 60 -2.43 3.77 4.64
N LEU A 61 -2.61 5.04 4.27
CA LEU A 61 -2.14 6.18 5.05
C LEU A 61 -2.74 6.22 6.45
N TYR A 62 -4.03 5.94 6.58
CA TYR A 62 -4.70 5.85 7.88
C TYR A 62 -4.06 4.77 8.76
N SER A 63 -3.74 3.62 8.18
CA SER A 63 -3.08 2.52 8.90
C SER A 63 -1.66 2.88 9.32
N ILE A 64 -0.89 3.51 8.44
CA ILE A 64 0.45 4.00 8.74
C ILE A 64 0.42 5.07 9.84
N GLU A 65 -0.58 5.96 9.82
CA GLU A 65 -0.78 6.95 10.88
C GLU A 65 -1.19 6.31 12.21
N ALA A 66 -2.02 5.26 12.19
CA ALA A 66 -2.34 4.49 13.38
C ALA A 66 -1.09 3.82 13.98
N MET A 67 -0.19 3.28 13.13
CA MET A 67 1.13 2.80 13.58
C MET A 67 1.91 3.93 14.23
N ARG A 68 1.95 5.12 13.59
CA ARG A 68 2.62 6.34 14.10
C ARG A 68 2.22 6.66 15.54
N VAL A 69 0.92 6.60 15.83
CA VAL A 69 0.40 6.90 17.16
C VAL A 69 0.75 5.78 18.14
N LYS A 70 0.63 4.52 17.72
CA LYS A 70 0.96 3.34 18.55
C LYS A 70 2.42 3.35 19.01
N TYR A 71 3.36 3.37 18.07
CA TYR A 71 4.78 3.16 18.38
C TYR A 71 5.55 4.43 18.80
N MET A 72 4.93 5.62 18.81
CA MET A 72 5.62 6.86 19.21
C MET A 72 6.17 6.82 20.65
N TYR A 73 5.54 6.07 21.54
CA TYR A 73 5.92 5.96 22.94
C TYR A 73 5.95 4.52 23.46
N ASP A 74 5.76 3.55 22.56
CA ASP A 74 5.83 2.13 22.89
C ASP A 74 7.27 1.73 23.23
N GLU A 75 7.42 0.71 24.08
CA GLU A 75 8.73 0.12 24.38
C GLU A 75 9.15 -0.84 23.25
N ASP A 76 8.19 -1.35 22.48
CA ASP A 76 8.44 -2.15 21.29
C ASP A 76 8.68 -1.27 20.06
N ASN A 77 9.75 -1.56 19.30
CA ASN A 77 10.08 -0.84 18.09
C ASN A 77 9.29 -1.38 16.88
N MET A 78 8.77 -0.48 16.05
CA MET A 78 8.12 -0.85 14.79
C MET A 78 9.10 -1.48 13.81
N LYS A 79 8.68 -2.58 13.16
CA LYS A 79 9.43 -3.20 12.09
C LYS A 79 9.03 -2.63 10.73
N VAL A 80 10.03 -2.26 9.94
CA VAL A 80 9.85 -1.85 8.55
C VAL A 80 10.48 -2.91 7.66
N ASP A 81 9.81 -3.22 6.56
CA ASP A 81 10.43 -4.05 5.55
C ASP A 81 11.39 -3.20 4.70
N LEU A 82 12.68 -3.49 4.84
CA LEU A 82 13.70 -2.81 4.06
C LEU A 82 13.93 -3.52 2.72
N THR A 83 13.46 -4.74 2.56
CA THR A 83 13.74 -5.65 1.46
C THR A 83 12.70 -5.48 0.36
N TYR A 84 13.02 -4.68 -0.66
CA TYR A 84 12.24 -4.45 -1.88
C TYR A 84 10.88 -3.75 -1.69
N SER A 85 10.66 -3.03 -0.58
CA SER A 85 9.39 -2.35 -0.30
C SER A 85 9.53 -0.88 0.08
N GLY A 86 10.12 -0.58 1.24
CA GLY A 86 10.05 0.76 1.84
C GLY A 86 8.72 1.08 2.52
N PHE A 87 7.81 0.10 2.62
CA PHE A 87 6.56 0.17 3.41
C PHE A 87 6.67 -0.64 4.72
N PRO A 88 5.73 -0.46 5.68
CA PRO A 88 5.69 -1.29 6.88
C PRO A 88 5.59 -2.78 6.57
N ASN A 89 6.11 -3.64 7.44
CA ASN A 89 5.89 -5.07 7.28
C ASN A 89 4.40 -5.42 7.45
N TYR A 90 3.86 -6.36 6.66
CA TYR A 90 2.45 -6.76 6.76
C TYR A 90 2.03 -7.20 8.18
N LEU A 91 2.94 -7.81 8.95
CA LEU A 91 2.66 -8.22 10.33
C LEU A 91 2.24 -7.04 11.21
N GLU A 92 2.74 -5.83 10.96
CA GLU A 92 2.36 -4.64 11.71
C GLU A 92 0.88 -4.28 11.53
N PHE A 93 0.34 -4.45 10.31
CA PHE A 93 -1.08 -4.25 10.04
C PHE A 93 -1.93 -5.29 10.80
N ARG A 94 -1.47 -6.54 10.84
CA ARG A 94 -2.15 -7.60 11.60
C ARG A 94 -2.13 -7.32 13.10
N TYR A 95 -1.00 -6.85 13.64
CA TYR A 95 -0.89 -6.50 15.05
C TYR A 95 -1.82 -5.35 15.40
N LEU A 96 -1.87 -4.28 14.59
CA LEU A 96 -2.85 -3.20 14.77
C LEU A 96 -4.28 -3.71 14.81
N PHE A 97 -4.65 -4.56 13.84
CA PHE A 97 -6.01 -5.06 13.74
C PHE A 97 -6.43 -5.87 14.97
N ASN A 98 -5.58 -6.78 15.43
CA ASN A 98 -5.82 -7.61 16.61
C ASN A 98 -5.85 -6.78 17.91
N ASP A 99 -4.95 -5.82 18.02
CA ASP A 99 -4.85 -4.93 19.18
C ASP A 99 -6.11 -4.09 19.36
N LEU A 100 -6.67 -3.57 18.27
CA LEU A 100 -7.93 -2.82 18.28
C LEU A 100 -9.17 -3.70 18.54
N GLU A 101 -9.08 -5.04 18.44
CA GLU A 101 -10.17 -5.94 18.89
C GLU A 101 -10.33 -5.94 20.40
N LEU A 102 -9.22 -5.75 21.12
CA LEU A 102 -9.18 -5.76 22.57
C LEU A 102 -9.31 -4.35 23.17
N ARG A 103 -9.65 -3.35 22.35
CA ARG A 103 -9.71 -1.94 22.73
C ARG A 103 -10.46 -1.70 24.03
N ASP A 104 -11.66 -2.24 24.16
CA ASP A 104 -12.54 -1.93 25.29
C ASP A 104 -11.98 -2.52 26.60
N GLU A 105 -11.29 -3.67 26.53
CA GLU A 105 -10.57 -4.26 27.65
C GLU A 105 -9.36 -3.41 28.07
N TYR A 106 -8.58 -2.93 27.10
CA TYR A 106 -7.42 -2.08 27.38
C TYR A 106 -7.83 -0.72 27.96
N LEU A 107 -8.83 -0.06 27.37
CA LEU A 107 -9.33 1.23 27.86
C LEU A 107 -9.82 1.15 29.32
N GLY A 108 -10.45 0.03 29.70
CA GLY A 108 -10.89 -0.19 31.08
C GLY A 108 -9.76 -0.29 32.11
N LYS A 109 -8.53 -0.62 31.69
CA LYS A 109 -7.34 -0.76 32.56
C LYS A 109 -6.51 0.52 32.65
N LEU A 110 -6.74 1.49 31.76
CA LEU A 110 -5.93 2.71 31.68
C LEU A 110 -6.42 3.79 32.66
N THR A 111 -5.49 4.64 33.14
CA THR A 111 -5.82 5.80 33.95
C THR A 111 -6.77 6.73 33.16
N PRO A 112 -7.87 7.23 33.76
CA PRO A 112 -8.75 8.18 33.08
C PRO A 112 -8.00 9.40 32.54
N ILE A 113 -8.38 9.85 31.33
CA ILE A 113 -7.71 10.96 30.64
C ILE A 113 -7.68 12.27 31.45
N ASN A 114 -8.72 12.54 32.24
CA ASN A 114 -8.80 13.74 33.06
C ASN A 114 -7.74 13.72 34.18
N THR A 115 -7.56 12.57 34.82
CA THR A 115 -6.53 12.39 35.86
C THR A 115 -5.13 12.55 35.28
N LEU A 116 -4.87 11.98 34.10
CA LEU A 116 -3.59 12.15 33.40
C LEU A 116 -3.31 13.62 33.04
N ARG A 117 -4.32 14.36 32.57
CA ARG A 117 -4.18 15.79 32.24
C ARG A 117 -3.82 16.62 33.47
N GLU A 118 -4.49 16.39 34.60
CA GLU A 118 -4.17 17.08 35.86
C GLU A 118 -2.76 16.74 36.35
N GLU A 119 -2.36 15.47 36.26
CA GLU A 119 -0.99 15.03 36.62
C GLU A 119 0.07 15.73 35.75
N PHE A 120 -0.19 15.88 34.45
CA PHE A 120 0.72 16.56 33.52
C PHE A 120 0.80 18.05 33.83
N LEU A 121 -0.35 18.72 34.01
CA LEU A 121 -0.39 20.14 34.35
C LEU A 121 0.32 20.42 35.68
N ASN A 122 0.12 19.58 36.70
CA ASN A 122 0.82 19.71 37.97
C ASN A 122 2.35 19.54 37.80
N THR A 123 2.77 18.52 37.04
CA THR A 123 4.19 18.24 36.80
C THR A 123 4.88 19.35 36.01
N LEU A 124 4.26 19.83 34.93
CA LEU A 124 4.83 20.85 34.06
C LEU A 124 4.75 22.25 34.67
N MET A 125 3.60 22.63 35.24
CA MET A 125 3.35 24.02 35.66
C MET A 125 3.74 24.30 37.11
N ARG A 126 3.53 23.32 38.01
CA ARG A 126 3.85 23.51 39.44
C ARG A 126 5.23 22.99 39.77
N LYS A 127 5.53 21.74 39.40
CA LYS A 127 6.84 21.12 39.68
C LYS A 127 7.94 21.56 38.71
N LYS A 128 7.58 21.99 37.50
CA LYS A 128 8.51 22.38 36.42
C LYS A 128 9.46 21.24 36.03
N GLU A 129 8.95 20.01 36.04
CA GLU A 129 9.69 18.80 35.72
C GLU A 129 9.21 18.20 34.38
N HIS A 130 10.03 17.34 33.78
CA HIS A 130 9.62 16.57 32.61
C HIS A 130 8.63 15.47 33.00
N VAL A 131 7.62 15.25 32.14
CA VAL A 131 6.69 14.13 32.29
C VAL A 131 7.44 12.81 32.02
N LYS A 132 7.26 11.83 32.91
CA LYS A 132 7.88 10.50 32.78
C LYS A 132 7.42 9.79 31.50
N LYS A 133 8.33 9.04 30.87
CA LYS A 133 8.04 8.27 29.64
C LYS A 133 6.82 7.35 29.78
N SER A 134 6.71 6.63 30.90
CA SER A 134 5.56 5.74 31.17
C SER A 134 4.21 6.46 31.17
N ARG A 135 4.18 7.73 31.59
CA ARG A 135 2.97 8.56 31.57
C ARG A 135 2.65 9.05 30.16
N LEU A 136 3.67 9.42 29.39
CA LEU A 136 3.51 9.76 27.96
C LEU A 136 3.00 8.56 27.16
N PHE A 137 3.53 7.36 27.43
CA PHE A 137 3.03 6.12 26.84
C PHE A 137 1.55 5.91 27.16
N GLN A 138 1.17 6.00 28.44
CA GLN A 138 -0.23 5.84 28.84
C GLN A 138 -1.17 6.82 28.12
N ALA A 139 -0.76 8.08 27.98
CA ALA A 139 -1.54 9.08 27.25
C ALA A 139 -1.63 8.75 25.75
N ALA A 140 -0.53 8.31 25.13
CA ALA A 140 -0.52 7.89 23.73
C ALA A 140 -1.40 6.66 23.49
N SER A 141 -1.38 5.67 24.38
CA SER A 141 -2.26 4.50 24.30
C SER A 141 -3.74 4.90 24.36
N ILE A 142 -4.11 5.84 25.24
CA ILE A 142 -5.50 6.35 25.27
C ILE A 142 -5.86 7.00 23.94
N VAL A 143 -5.01 7.87 23.40
CA VAL A 143 -5.26 8.51 22.09
C VAL A 143 -5.41 7.46 21.00
N TYR A 144 -4.51 6.49 20.93
CA TYR A 144 -4.57 5.40 19.98
C TYR A 144 -5.90 4.64 20.07
N TYR A 145 -6.22 4.09 21.24
CA TYR A 145 -7.45 3.29 21.42
C TYR A 145 -8.73 4.10 21.25
N THR A 146 -8.74 5.41 21.54
CA THR A 146 -9.95 6.25 21.39
C THR A 146 -10.14 6.83 20.00
N SER A 147 -9.07 7.11 19.26
CA SER A 147 -9.12 7.79 17.96
C SER A 147 -9.00 6.85 16.76
N VAL A 148 -8.35 5.69 16.93
CA VAL A 148 -8.16 4.73 15.86
C VAL A 148 -9.40 3.85 15.71
N LYS A 149 -9.88 3.75 14.48
CA LYS A 149 -11.06 3.00 14.07
C LYS A 149 -10.63 1.76 13.31
N LYS A 150 -10.98 0.61 13.86
CA LYS A 150 -10.60 -0.71 13.35
C LYS A 150 -11.07 -0.92 11.90
N GLU A 151 -12.25 -0.43 11.56
CA GLU A 151 -12.85 -0.55 10.21
C GLU A 151 -12.06 0.16 9.11
N TYR A 152 -11.15 1.07 9.46
CA TYR A 152 -10.29 1.80 8.53
C TYR A 152 -8.86 1.27 8.49
N ILE A 153 -8.52 0.24 9.28
CA ILE A 153 -7.24 -0.44 9.16
C ILE A 153 -7.22 -1.28 7.90
N PHE A 154 -6.20 -1.06 7.08
CA PHE A 154 -5.96 -1.78 5.84
C PHE A 154 -5.67 -3.24 6.16
N ASN A 155 -6.57 -4.11 5.70
CA ASN A 155 -6.43 -5.55 5.85
C ASN A 155 -5.65 -6.14 4.66
N ARG A 156 -5.21 -7.40 4.76
CA ARG A 156 -4.51 -8.09 3.66
C ARG A 156 -5.24 -7.98 2.33
N PHE A 157 -6.57 -8.03 2.36
CA PHE A 157 -7.42 -7.90 1.19
C PHE A 157 -8.56 -6.94 1.53
N VAL A 158 -8.69 -5.88 0.73
CA VAL A 158 -9.72 -4.86 0.84
C VAL A 158 -10.57 -4.90 -0.43
N GLN A 159 -11.84 -5.27 -0.27
CA GLN A 159 -12.79 -5.39 -1.38
C GLN A 159 -13.46 -4.05 -1.67
N GLY A 160 -13.34 -3.55 -2.89
CA GLY A 160 -14.10 -2.41 -3.40
C GLY A 160 -15.51 -2.80 -3.83
N LYS A 161 -16.36 -1.79 -4.04
CA LYS A 161 -17.74 -1.99 -4.50
C LYS A 161 -17.78 -2.25 -6.01
N ILE A 162 -18.73 -3.07 -6.46
CA ILE A 162 -19.13 -3.12 -7.86
C ILE A 162 -19.87 -1.81 -8.19
N VAL A 163 -19.42 -1.13 -9.24
CA VAL A 163 -19.99 0.12 -9.74
C VAL A 163 -20.22 0.04 -11.24
N THR A 164 -21.08 0.89 -11.78
CA THR A 164 -21.22 1.04 -13.23
C THR A 164 -19.95 1.65 -13.81
N ALA A 165 -19.41 1.04 -14.86
CA ALA A 165 -18.25 1.57 -15.54
C ALA A 165 -18.62 2.81 -16.38
N PRO A 166 -17.67 3.73 -16.62
CA PRO A 166 -17.87 4.84 -17.55
C PRO A 166 -18.33 4.36 -18.93
N LYS A 167 -19.06 5.23 -19.66
CA LYS A 167 -19.48 4.92 -21.04
C LYS A 167 -18.24 4.66 -21.90
N LYS A 168 -18.31 3.63 -22.76
CA LYS A 168 -17.22 3.17 -23.65
C LYS A 168 -16.02 2.55 -22.91
N SER A 169 -16.16 2.19 -21.63
CA SER A 169 -15.19 1.30 -20.97
C SER A 169 -15.24 -0.12 -21.56
N ALA A 170 -14.24 -0.93 -21.25
CA ALA A 170 -14.11 -2.30 -21.78
C ALA A 170 -15.25 -3.24 -21.36
N GLY A 171 -15.97 -2.92 -20.28
CA GLY A 171 -17.17 -3.61 -19.84
C GLY A 171 -18.13 -2.65 -19.13
N ASP A 172 -19.34 -3.12 -18.86
CA ASP A 172 -20.45 -2.33 -18.30
C ASP A 172 -20.30 -2.07 -16.79
N LEU A 173 -19.57 -2.96 -16.10
CA LEU A 173 -19.35 -2.91 -14.66
C LEU A 173 -17.86 -2.86 -14.36
N LEU A 174 -17.54 -2.23 -13.23
CA LEU A 174 -16.20 -2.16 -12.66
C LEU A 174 -16.24 -2.69 -11.22
N VAL A 175 -15.30 -3.55 -10.89
CA VAL A 175 -14.98 -3.90 -9.50
C VAL A 175 -13.51 -3.62 -9.26
N SER A 176 -13.18 -3.17 -8.05
CA SER A 176 -11.79 -3.00 -7.61
C SER A 176 -11.55 -3.75 -6.32
N TRP A 177 -10.29 -4.05 -6.06
CA TRP A 177 -9.82 -4.55 -4.79
C TRP A 177 -8.38 -4.13 -4.59
N SER A 178 -7.92 -4.15 -3.35
CA SER A 178 -6.52 -3.94 -3.02
C SER A 178 -6.05 -5.05 -2.11
N PHE A 179 -4.79 -5.44 -2.23
CA PHE A 179 -4.19 -6.42 -1.33
C PHE A 179 -2.79 -6.01 -0.93
N TYR A 180 -2.38 -6.43 0.27
CA TYR A 180 -1.01 -6.32 0.74
C TYR A 180 -0.28 -7.62 0.44
N ASP A 181 0.67 -7.57 -0.49
CA ASP A 181 1.44 -8.76 -0.81
C ASP A 181 2.44 -9.04 0.31
N VAL A 182 2.43 -10.27 0.86
CA VAL A 182 3.30 -10.63 1.99
C VAL A 182 4.73 -10.92 1.53
N SER A 183 4.93 -11.32 0.28
CA SER A 183 6.26 -11.62 -0.28
C SER A 183 7.03 -10.36 -0.61
N HIS A 184 6.36 -9.36 -1.18
CA HIS A 184 6.94 -8.05 -1.47
C HIS A 184 6.75 -7.02 -0.36
N ASN A 185 5.95 -7.34 0.67
CA ASN A 185 5.51 -6.44 1.73
C ASN A 185 5.10 -5.04 1.25
N ARG A 186 4.31 -4.98 0.18
CA ARG A 186 3.80 -3.72 -0.37
C ARG A 186 2.40 -3.86 -0.95
N PRO A 187 1.65 -2.74 -1.06
CA PRO A 187 0.27 -2.77 -1.51
C PRO A 187 0.13 -2.78 -3.04
N PHE A 188 -0.87 -3.52 -3.51
CA PHE A 188 -1.31 -3.58 -4.89
C PHE A 188 -2.77 -3.16 -5.00
N ILE A 189 -3.14 -2.52 -6.11
CA ILE A 189 -4.52 -2.13 -6.41
C ILE A 189 -4.92 -2.74 -7.75
N CYS A 190 -6.06 -3.42 -7.78
CA CYS A 190 -6.58 -4.05 -8.98
C CYS A 190 -7.93 -3.47 -9.39
N PHE A 191 -8.16 -3.45 -10.69
CA PHE A 191 -9.41 -3.08 -11.33
C PHE A 191 -9.80 -4.16 -12.33
N MET A 192 -11.07 -4.56 -12.33
CA MET A 192 -11.62 -5.44 -13.34
C MET A 192 -12.87 -4.83 -13.94
N TYR A 193 -12.82 -4.56 -15.25
CA TYR A 193 -13.99 -4.21 -16.06
C TYR A 193 -14.59 -5.50 -16.61
N PHE A 194 -15.89 -5.68 -16.48
CA PHE A 194 -16.56 -6.91 -16.86
C PHE A 194 -18.01 -6.66 -17.28
N ASN A 195 -18.54 -7.62 -18.04
CA ASN A 195 -19.97 -7.72 -18.32
C ASN A 195 -20.57 -8.83 -17.46
N TYR A 196 -21.82 -8.67 -17.06
CA TYR A 196 -22.53 -9.65 -16.23
C TYR A 196 -23.68 -10.28 -17.01
N ASP A 197 -23.69 -11.60 -17.08
CA ASP A 197 -24.75 -12.40 -17.70
C ASP A 197 -25.77 -12.83 -16.62
N GLY A 198 -26.69 -11.90 -16.31
CA GLY A 198 -27.78 -12.13 -15.37
C GLY A 198 -28.60 -10.87 -15.12
N ASN A 199 -29.67 -11.00 -14.34
CA ASN A 199 -30.63 -9.91 -14.13
C ASN A 199 -30.08 -8.77 -13.27
N ARG A 200 -29.50 -9.09 -12.11
CA ARG A 200 -28.96 -8.09 -11.17
C ARG A 200 -27.63 -8.59 -10.61
N VAL A 201 -26.55 -7.87 -10.88
CA VAL A 201 -25.21 -8.24 -10.40
C VAL A 201 -25.15 -8.38 -8.87
N ASN A 202 -25.98 -7.61 -8.15
CA ASN A 202 -26.07 -7.69 -6.69
C ASN A 202 -26.46 -9.09 -6.18
N ASP A 203 -27.22 -9.86 -6.95
CA ASP A 203 -27.62 -11.23 -6.59
C ASP A 203 -26.44 -12.23 -6.70
N TYR A 204 -25.34 -11.84 -7.35
CA TYR A 204 -24.13 -12.65 -7.55
C TYR A 204 -22.86 -12.00 -6.95
N LYS A 205 -23.01 -10.85 -6.31
CA LYS A 205 -21.93 -10.01 -5.79
C LYS A 205 -21.06 -10.76 -4.78
N ASP A 206 -21.68 -11.46 -3.84
CA ASP A 206 -20.93 -12.15 -2.78
C ASP A 206 -20.05 -13.27 -3.35
N THR A 207 -20.52 -13.97 -4.38
CA THR A 207 -19.71 -14.95 -5.13
C THR A 207 -18.53 -14.29 -5.84
N ILE A 208 -18.75 -13.13 -6.48
CA ILE A 208 -17.67 -12.36 -7.12
C ILE A 208 -16.60 -12.00 -6.07
N TYR A 209 -17.03 -11.48 -4.91
CA TYR A 209 -16.12 -11.05 -3.85
C TYR A 209 -15.35 -12.22 -3.24
N GLU A 210 -16.00 -13.37 -3.03
CA GLU A 210 -15.34 -14.57 -2.53
C GLU A 210 -14.28 -15.09 -3.52
N VAL A 211 -14.59 -15.13 -4.82
CA VAL A 211 -13.62 -15.55 -5.83
C VAL A 211 -12.44 -14.58 -5.90
N LEU A 212 -12.68 -13.27 -5.93
CA LEU A 212 -11.60 -12.28 -5.96
C LEU A 212 -10.70 -12.40 -4.72
N LYS A 213 -11.29 -12.55 -3.53
CA LYS A 213 -10.54 -12.73 -2.27
C LYS A 213 -9.68 -13.99 -2.25
N THR A 214 -10.10 -15.06 -2.92
CA THR A 214 -9.37 -16.35 -2.91
C THR A 214 -8.35 -16.48 -4.03
N VAL A 215 -8.53 -15.77 -5.15
CA VAL A 215 -7.69 -15.89 -6.35
C VAL A 215 -6.72 -14.73 -6.50
N ALA A 216 -7.10 -13.53 -6.05
CA ALA A 216 -6.40 -12.28 -6.37
C ALA A 216 -5.86 -11.56 -5.12
N ASP A 217 -5.33 -12.33 -4.16
CA ASP A 217 -4.85 -11.85 -2.85
C ASP A 217 -3.33 -11.74 -2.72
N ARG A 218 -2.60 -11.86 -3.84
CA ARG A 218 -1.13 -11.87 -3.90
C ARG A 218 -0.62 -11.51 -5.29
N ASP A 219 0.65 -11.15 -5.41
CA ASP A 219 1.30 -11.01 -6.70
C ASP A 219 1.47 -12.37 -7.40
N MET A 220 1.07 -12.41 -8.66
CA MET A 220 1.14 -13.58 -9.55
C MET A 220 1.08 -13.12 -11.00
N ASN A 221 1.22 -14.04 -11.96
CA ASN A 221 1.01 -13.69 -13.36
C ASN A 221 -0.44 -13.23 -13.60
N LEU A 222 -0.58 -12.06 -14.21
CA LEU A 222 -1.85 -11.38 -14.45
C LEU A 222 -2.76 -12.21 -15.38
N ASP A 223 -2.20 -12.89 -16.38
CA ASP A 223 -2.94 -13.79 -17.30
C ASP A 223 -3.62 -14.95 -16.54
N THR A 224 -2.91 -15.52 -15.59
CA THR A 224 -3.28 -16.70 -14.82
C THR A 224 -4.36 -16.34 -13.82
N MET A 225 -4.20 -15.18 -13.18
CA MET A 225 -5.23 -14.58 -12.33
C MET A 225 -6.51 -14.31 -13.14
N ALA A 226 -6.39 -13.68 -14.31
CA ALA A 226 -7.51 -13.36 -15.18
C ALA A 226 -8.27 -14.62 -15.64
N TYR A 227 -7.55 -15.62 -16.13
CA TYR A 227 -8.12 -16.91 -16.51
C TYR A 227 -8.81 -17.62 -15.33
N THR A 228 -8.20 -17.60 -14.13
CA THR A 228 -8.78 -18.26 -12.95
C THR A 228 -10.05 -17.56 -12.46
N ILE A 229 -10.10 -16.22 -12.50
CA ILE A 229 -11.29 -15.43 -12.17
C ILE A 229 -12.41 -15.78 -13.16
N ASP A 230 -12.13 -15.71 -14.46
CA ASP A 230 -13.07 -15.98 -15.54
C ASP A 230 -13.64 -17.40 -15.44
N ARG A 231 -12.78 -18.40 -15.20
CA ARG A 231 -13.19 -19.80 -15.00
C ARG A 231 -14.09 -19.98 -13.78
N LYS A 232 -13.81 -19.32 -12.66
CA LYS A 232 -14.58 -19.48 -11.41
C LYS A 232 -15.88 -18.67 -11.37
N LEU A 233 -16.07 -17.71 -12.26
CA LEU A 233 -17.26 -16.85 -12.31
C LEU A 233 -17.99 -17.00 -13.64
N PRO A 234 -18.75 -18.08 -13.87
CA PRO A 234 -19.38 -18.37 -15.16
C PRO A 234 -20.40 -17.34 -15.66
N LYS A 235 -20.90 -16.47 -14.78
CA LYS A 235 -21.81 -15.36 -15.13
C LYS A 235 -21.11 -14.02 -15.32
N VAL A 236 -19.79 -13.99 -15.15
CA VAL A 236 -18.98 -12.78 -15.29
C VAL A 236 -18.11 -12.98 -16.51
N SER A 237 -18.09 -11.98 -17.38
CA SER A 237 -17.22 -11.93 -18.54
C SER A 237 -16.23 -10.79 -18.34
N PRO A 238 -15.05 -11.06 -17.73
CA PRO A 238 -13.99 -10.06 -17.58
C PRO A 238 -13.49 -9.57 -18.93
N LYS A 239 -13.31 -8.26 -19.09
CA LYS A 239 -12.87 -7.65 -20.36
C LYS A 239 -11.52 -6.97 -20.26
N LEU A 240 -11.22 -6.40 -19.10
CA LEU A 240 -9.95 -5.76 -18.82
C LEU A 240 -9.64 -5.90 -17.34
N ILE A 241 -8.45 -6.41 -17.01
CA ILE A 241 -7.92 -6.38 -15.65
C ILE A 241 -6.67 -5.52 -15.65
N LYS A 242 -6.62 -4.60 -14.70
CA LYS A 242 -5.45 -3.77 -14.42
C LYS A 242 -4.96 -4.03 -13.01
N ARG A 243 -3.65 -3.99 -12.81
CA ARG A 243 -3.02 -4.06 -11.49
C ARG A 243 -1.93 -3.01 -11.38
N ILE A 244 -1.99 -2.24 -10.31
CA ILE A 244 -0.98 -1.25 -9.93
C ILE A 244 -0.20 -1.80 -8.75
N ASP A 245 1.12 -1.91 -8.92
CA ASP A 245 2.09 -2.09 -7.85
C ASP A 245 2.55 -0.71 -7.36
N LEU A 246 2.36 -0.40 -6.08
CA LEU A 246 2.58 0.93 -5.51
C LEU A 246 4.01 1.18 -5.03
N GLY A 247 4.95 0.29 -5.31
CA GLY A 247 6.32 0.46 -4.86
C GLY A 247 7.38 -0.25 -5.71
N PRO A 248 8.62 -0.32 -5.21
CA PRO A 248 9.08 0.16 -3.89
C PRO A 248 9.18 1.69 -3.74
N ILE A 249 9.25 2.15 -2.49
CA ILE A 249 9.75 3.48 -2.12
C ILE A 249 11.25 3.35 -1.86
N HIS A 250 12.05 3.98 -2.72
CA HIS A 250 13.50 4.00 -2.60
C HIS A 250 13.91 5.14 -1.66
N ASN A 251 14.57 4.79 -0.55
CA ASN A 251 15.05 5.76 0.44
C ASN A 251 16.19 5.17 1.28
N VAL A 252 16.69 5.93 2.27
CA VAL A 252 17.78 5.48 3.14
C VAL A 252 17.49 4.23 3.97
N PHE A 253 16.22 3.92 4.20
CA PHE A 253 15.82 2.71 4.90
C PHE A 253 15.79 1.50 3.99
N ALA A 254 15.66 1.65 2.67
CA ALA A 254 15.63 0.50 1.78
C ALA A 254 16.97 -0.28 1.82
N LYS A 255 16.88 -1.61 1.81
CA LYS A 255 17.95 -2.60 1.73
C LYS A 255 17.54 -3.65 0.71
N ASP A 256 17.78 -3.35 -0.55
CA ASP A 256 17.44 -4.25 -1.64
C ASP A 256 18.49 -4.20 -2.75
N GLU A 257 18.37 -5.14 -3.69
CA GLU A 257 19.23 -5.22 -4.87
C GLU A 257 18.69 -4.35 -6.02
N ASN A 258 17.74 -3.44 -5.76
CA ASN A 258 17.23 -2.58 -6.82
C ASN A 258 18.27 -1.51 -7.17
N ASP A 259 18.67 -1.47 -8.42
CA ASP A 259 19.65 -0.51 -8.94
C ASP A 259 19.30 0.96 -8.63
N ILE A 260 18.02 1.34 -8.63
CA ILE A 260 17.57 2.70 -8.26
C ILE A 260 17.86 2.95 -6.78
N THR A 261 17.53 1.99 -5.91
CA THR A 261 17.84 2.06 -4.47
C THR A 261 19.35 2.18 -4.26
N HIS A 262 20.14 1.31 -4.90
CA HIS A 262 21.60 1.32 -4.80
C HIS A 262 22.20 2.66 -5.22
N ALA A 263 21.73 3.25 -6.33
CA ALA A 263 22.19 4.56 -6.78
C ALA A 263 21.91 5.66 -5.74
N ILE A 264 20.71 5.65 -5.14
CA ILE A 264 20.32 6.61 -4.08
C ILE A 264 21.18 6.40 -2.83
N LEU A 265 21.28 5.18 -2.31
CA LEU A 265 22.07 4.86 -1.12
C LEU A 265 23.55 5.22 -1.29
N GLN A 266 24.13 4.92 -2.45
CA GLN A 266 25.52 5.27 -2.75
C GLN A 266 25.72 6.79 -2.77
N ALA A 267 24.80 7.54 -3.36
CA ALA A 267 24.86 8.99 -3.41
C ALA A 267 24.67 9.64 -2.02
N ILE A 268 23.78 9.10 -1.18
CA ILE A 268 23.62 9.51 0.22
C ILE A 268 24.93 9.28 0.99
N SER A 269 25.53 8.08 0.87
CA SER A 269 26.78 7.74 1.53
C SER A 269 27.94 8.68 1.14
N LYS A 270 27.99 9.08 -0.14
CA LYS A 270 28.96 10.06 -0.67
C LYS A 270 28.59 11.52 -0.40
N LYS A 271 27.46 11.79 0.28
CA LYS A 271 26.93 13.13 0.55
C LYS A 271 26.66 13.96 -0.72
N GLU A 272 26.42 13.28 -1.85
CA GLU A 272 26.04 13.90 -3.13
C GLU A 272 24.58 14.35 -3.13
N ILE A 273 23.74 13.72 -2.31
CA ILE A 273 22.32 14.05 -2.09
C ILE A 273 22.00 13.97 -0.59
N PRO A 274 20.96 14.66 -0.09
CA PRO A 274 20.61 14.65 1.33
C PRO A 274 19.99 13.32 1.78
N LEU A 275 19.95 13.07 3.10
CA LEU A 275 19.47 11.83 3.72
C LEU A 275 17.99 11.55 3.43
N GLU A 276 17.19 12.60 3.34
CA GLU A 276 15.76 12.60 3.06
C GLU A 276 15.40 12.42 1.58
N SER A 277 16.39 12.18 0.74
CA SER A 277 16.18 11.87 -0.68
C SER A 277 15.38 10.58 -0.85
N TYR A 278 14.45 10.60 -1.80
CA TYR A 278 13.61 9.45 -2.10
C TYR A 278 13.22 9.40 -3.59
N SER A 279 12.78 8.22 -4.03
CA SER A 279 12.02 8.04 -5.27
C SER A 279 10.99 6.93 -5.08
N ILE A 280 10.04 6.82 -6.00
CA ILE A 280 8.98 5.81 -5.95
C ILE A 280 8.92 5.13 -7.32
N SER A 281 8.98 3.80 -7.33
CA SER A 281 8.67 3.00 -8.50
C SER A 281 7.19 2.62 -8.49
N LEU A 282 6.55 2.64 -9.66
CA LEU A 282 5.18 2.16 -9.84
C LEU A 282 5.12 1.31 -11.11
N ARG A 283 4.46 0.15 -11.01
CA ARG A 283 4.19 -0.71 -12.16
C ARG A 283 2.69 -0.79 -12.41
N LEU A 284 2.28 -0.61 -13.65
CA LEU A 284 0.91 -0.85 -14.10
C LEU A 284 0.93 -2.01 -15.09
N ASP A 285 0.36 -3.13 -14.68
CA ASP A 285 0.16 -4.30 -15.52
C ASP A 285 -1.32 -4.32 -16.01
N GLU A 286 -1.55 -4.57 -17.29
CA GLU A 286 -2.90 -4.66 -17.86
C GLU A 286 -3.03 -5.91 -18.75
N VAL A 287 -4.18 -6.59 -18.67
CA VAL A 287 -4.52 -7.69 -19.57
C VAL A 287 -5.94 -7.50 -20.08
N SER A 288 -6.10 -7.61 -21.40
CA SER A 288 -7.39 -7.41 -22.09
C SER A 288 -7.85 -8.70 -22.75
N SER A 289 -9.16 -8.89 -22.77
CA SER A 289 -9.78 -9.95 -23.57
C SER A 289 -9.83 -9.52 -25.04
N SER A 290 -9.34 -10.38 -25.94
CA SER A 290 -9.43 -10.19 -27.40
C SER A 290 -10.53 -11.01 -28.07
N GLY A 291 -11.19 -11.88 -27.32
CA GLY A 291 -12.24 -12.73 -27.85
C GLY A 291 -12.67 -13.77 -26.84
N GLU A 292 -13.42 -14.75 -27.30
CA GLU A 292 -14.01 -15.77 -26.44
C GLU A 292 -13.81 -17.17 -27.03
N PHE A 293 -13.81 -18.19 -26.17
CA PHE A 293 -13.83 -19.58 -26.57
C PHE A 293 -14.73 -20.39 -25.65
N LYS A 294 -15.17 -21.55 -26.12
CA LYS A 294 -15.95 -22.48 -25.31
C LYS A 294 -14.99 -23.46 -24.66
N ASP A 295 -15.08 -23.59 -23.35
CA ASP A 295 -14.35 -24.57 -22.55
C ASP A 295 -15.32 -25.59 -21.94
N GLY A 296 -14.86 -26.84 -21.79
CA GLY A 296 -15.64 -27.93 -21.22
C GLY A 296 -16.31 -28.89 -22.23
N GLY A 297 -16.86 -29.99 -21.68
CA GLY A 297 -17.45 -31.09 -22.46
C GLY A 297 -18.86 -30.80 -22.99
N PHE A 298 -19.47 -31.77 -23.68
CA PHE A 298 -20.78 -31.59 -24.32
C PHE A 298 -21.90 -31.08 -23.38
N PHE A 299 -21.85 -31.49 -22.11
CA PHE A 299 -22.88 -31.20 -21.08
C PHE A 299 -22.55 -30.04 -20.14
N ASN A 300 -21.32 -29.52 -20.14
CA ASN A 300 -20.92 -28.42 -19.26
C ASN A 300 -19.98 -27.49 -20.02
N LYS A 301 -20.57 -26.61 -20.85
CA LYS A 301 -19.85 -25.63 -21.67
C LYS A 301 -19.90 -24.27 -20.99
N GLN A 302 -18.74 -23.70 -20.73
CA GLN A 302 -18.57 -22.33 -20.26
C GLN A 302 -17.93 -21.51 -21.37
N ILE A 303 -18.34 -20.24 -21.51
CA ILE A 303 -17.67 -19.29 -22.40
C ILE A 303 -16.59 -18.60 -21.56
N LEU A 304 -15.34 -18.72 -22.00
CA LEU A 304 -14.17 -18.09 -21.39
C LEU A 304 -13.56 -17.05 -22.35
N GLN A 305 -12.82 -16.12 -21.78
CA GLN A 305 -12.13 -15.04 -22.45
C GLN A 305 -10.77 -15.53 -22.97
N LYS A 306 -10.44 -15.12 -24.20
CA LYS A 306 -9.09 -15.24 -24.76
C LYS A 306 -8.31 -14.00 -24.34
N TRP A 307 -7.27 -14.21 -23.55
CA TRP A 307 -6.44 -13.13 -23.02
C TRP A 307 -5.29 -12.81 -23.97
N ASN A 308 -5.05 -11.52 -24.17
CA ASN A 308 -3.82 -11.03 -24.81
C ASN A 308 -2.63 -11.15 -23.86
N ASP A 309 -1.42 -10.95 -24.40
CA ASP A 309 -0.23 -10.78 -23.56
C ASP A 309 -0.41 -9.59 -22.60
N ALA A 310 0.08 -9.77 -21.37
CA ALA A 310 0.03 -8.73 -20.37
C ALA A 310 0.92 -7.55 -20.77
N PHE A 311 0.32 -6.36 -20.89
CA PHE A 311 1.02 -5.11 -21.12
C PHE A 311 1.57 -4.57 -19.80
N LYS A 312 2.81 -4.09 -19.77
CA LYS A 312 3.47 -3.63 -18.54
C LYS A 312 4.05 -2.24 -18.72
N LYS A 313 3.64 -1.30 -17.87
CA LYS A 313 4.18 0.07 -17.81
C LYS A 313 4.95 0.25 -16.53
N LYS A 314 6.14 0.83 -16.63
CA LYS A 314 6.97 1.22 -15.48
C LYS A 314 7.06 2.73 -15.39
N TYR A 315 6.93 3.25 -14.18
CA TYR A 315 7.07 4.67 -13.88
C TYR A 315 8.01 4.85 -12.69
N VAL A 316 8.75 5.94 -12.72
CA VAL A 316 9.56 6.41 -11.59
C VAL A 316 9.13 7.83 -11.27
N PHE A 317 8.86 8.09 -9.99
CA PHE A 317 8.56 9.41 -9.47
C PHE A 317 9.69 9.85 -8.57
N ALA A 318 10.29 11.00 -8.85
CA ALA A 318 11.44 11.46 -8.08
C ALA A 318 11.57 12.99 -8.09
N PRO A 319 12.16 13.59 -7.06
CA PRO A 319 12.53 14.99 -7.11
C PRO A 319 13.58 15.29 -8.17
N HIS A 320 13.64 16.54 -8.64
CA HIS A 320 14.48 16.93 -9.77
C HIS A 320 15.96 16.50 -9.64
N ARG A 321 16.57 16.72 -8.48
CA ARG A 321 17.96 16.31 -8.21
C ARG A 321 18.15 14.79 -8.29
N ILE A 322 17.15 14.02 -7.88
CA ILE A 322 17.18 12.57 -7.94
C ILE A 322 17.00 12.09 -9.38
N ILE A 323 16.15 12.74 -10.18
CA ILE A 323 16.04 12.45 -11.62
C ILE A 323 17.41 12.62 -12.31
N GLN A 324 18.13 13.71 -12.04
CA GLN A 324 19.47 13.94 -12.59
C GLN A 324 20.45 12.83 -12.18
N LEU A 325 20.41 12.42 -10.90
CA LEU A 325 21.23 11.33 -10.40
C LEU A 325 20.92 10.02 -11.15
N LEU A 326 19.64 9.67 -11.31
CA LEU A 326 19.22 8.43 -11.95
C LEU A 326 19.58 8.38 -13.44
N TYR A 327 19.51 9.51 -14.16
CA TYR A 327 20.01 9.57 -15.53
C TYR A 327 21.53 9.34 -15.63
N ASN A 328 22.28 9.82 -14.64
CA ASN A 328 23.73 9.63 -14.62
C ASN A 328 24.15 8.21 -14.19
N LYS A 329 23.47 7.64 -13.18
CA LYS A 329 23.87 6.38 -12.55
C LYS A 329 23.17 5.15 -13.12
N THR A 330 21.94 5.29 -13.58
CA THR A 330 21.08 4.18 -14.02
C THR A 330 20.36 4.49 -15.34
N PRO A 331 21.07 4.95 -16.40
CA PRO A 331 20.44 5.36 -17.66
C PRO A 331 19.62 4.23 -18.31
N GLU A 332 20.09 2.99 -18.21
CA GLU A 332 19.41 1.84 -18.82
C GLU A 332 18.02 1.60 -18.24
N ILE A 333 17.82 1.84 -16.95
CA ILE A 333 16.50 1.69 -16.31
C ILE A 333 15.57 2.79 -16.80
N MET A 334 16.08 4.02 -16.93
CA MET A 334 15.29 5.16 -17.41
C MET A 334 14.77 4.91 -18.83
N ASN A 335 15.55 4.21 -19.66
CA ASN A 335 15.17 3.82 -21.02
C ASN A 335 14.03 2.78 -21.06
N THR A 336 13.77 2.07 -19.96
CA THR A 336 12.68 1.06 -19.88
C THR A 336 11.35 1.64 -19.38
N LEU A 337 11.30 2.91 -19.01
CA LEU A 337 10.10 3.54 -18.47
C LEU A 337 9.12 3.90 -19.58
N GLU A 338 7.82 3.86 -19.28
CA GLU A 338 6.76 4.28 -20.20
C GLU A 338 6.86 5.78 -20.53
N LYS A 339 7.33 6.57 -19.56
CA LYS A 339 7.58 8.00 -19.68
C LYS A 339 8.90 8.33 -18.98
N ALA A 340 9.52 9.45 -19.36
CA ALA A 340 10.59 10.02 -18.56
C ALA A 340 10.16 10.14 -17.08
N PRO A 341 11.10 10.03 -16.11
CA PRO A 341 10.78 10.11 -14.69
C PRO A 341 9.90 11.31 -14.36
N ILE A 342 8.83 11.07 -13.62
CA ILE A 342 7.83 12.08 -13.27
C ILE A 342 8.36 12.88 -12.09
N GLN A 343 8.54 14.18 -12.28
CA GLN A 343 9.02 15.05 -11.22
C GLN A 343 7.96 15.23 -10.12
N ILE A 344 8.38 14.99 -8.87
CA ILE A 344 7.60 15.27 -7.65
C ILE A 344 8.40 16.16 -6.69
N SER A 345 7.80 16.58 -5.58
CA SER A 345 8.40 17.54 -4.65
C SER A 345 9.53 16.92 -3.82
N GLU A 346 10.52 17.73 -3.47
CA GLU A 346 11.56 17.37 -2.49
C GLU A 346 10.98 17.34 -1.08
N LEU A 347 11.33 16.30 -0.33
CA LEU A 347 11.03 16.23 1.11
C LEU A 347 11.99 17.19 1.84
N LYS A 348 11.43 18.06 2.70
CA LYS A 348 12.22 18.96 3.55
C LYS A 348 11.98 18.59 5.01
N ILE A 349 13.01 18.06 5.67
CA ILE A 349 12.96 17.72 7.10
C ILE A 349 14.06 18.48 7.83
N ASP A 350 13.68 19.27 8.83
CA ASP A 350 14.63 19.85 9.77
C ASP A 350 15.02 18.78 10.81
N LEU A 351 16.19 18.17 10.62
CA LEU A 351 16.73 17.14 11.52
C LEU A 351 17.31 17.72 12.82
N LYS A 352 17.32 19.05 13.00
CA LYS A 352 17.94 19.74 14.16
C LYS A 352 16.96 20.14 15.27
N LYS A 353 15.70 19.70 15.24
CA LYS A 353 14.70 20.00 16.27
C LYS A 353 14.13 18.76 16.95
#